data_AF-A0A258EC22-F1
#
_entry.id   AF-A0A258EC22-F1
#
_cell.length_a   1.000
_cell.length_b   1.000
_cell.length_c   1.000
_cell.angle_alpha   90.00
_cell.angle_beta   90.00
_cell.angle_gamma   90.00
#
_symmetry.space_group_name_H-M   'P 1'
#
loop_
_entity.id
_entity.type
_entity.pdbx_description
1 polymer ?
#
loop_
_entity_poly.entity_id
_entity_poly.type
_entity_poly.pdbx_seq_one_letter_code
_entity_poly.pdbx_strand_id
1 'polypeptide(L)' 'MTDLAARLATARRIAADAGEMALEYFRKWDRLTIDVKGHQDFVSEADRNVELAVRAALAEA' A
#
# COMPACT_ATOMS: atom_id res chain seq x y z
N MET A 1 17.45 19.41 8.93
CA MET A 1 16.32 19.82 8.07
C MET A 1 16.35 18.88 6.88
N THR A 2 15.52 17.84 6.85
CA THR A 2 15.53 16.86 5.75
C THR A 2 15.17 17.56 4.45
N ASP A 3 16.03 17.41 3.44
CA ASP A 3 15.81 17.92 2.11
C ASP A 3 14.50 17.39 1.51
N LEU A 4 13.68 18.29 0.95
CA LEU A 4 12.39 17.94 0.37
C LEU A 4 12.56 16.99 -0.82
N ALA A 5 13.64 17.14 -1.59
CA ALA A 5 13.93 16.24 -2.70
C ALA A 5 14.24 14.81 -2.21
N ALA A 6 14.98 14.65 -1.11
CA ALA A 6 15.20 13.34 -0.48
C ALA A 6 13.89 12.68 0.00
N ARG A 7 12.99 13.45 0.62
CA ARG A 7 11.66 12.96 1.04
C ARG A 7 10.81 12.53 -0.15
N LEU A 8 10.82 13.32 -1.23
CA LEU A 8 10.10 13.00 -2.46
C LEU A 8 10.65 11.73 -3.14
N ALA A 9 11.98 11.60 -3.23
CA ALA A 9 12.62 10.41 -3.80
C ALA A 9 12.23 9.15 -3.02
N THR A 10 12.25 9.23 -1.69
CA THR A 10 11.81 8.14 -0.80
C THR A 10 10.34 7.79 -1.01
N ALA A 11 9.44 8.78 -1.01
CA ALA A 11 8.02 8.55 -1.22
C ALA A 11 7.71 7.94 -2.59
N ARG A 12 8.40 8.37 -3.66
CA ARG A 12 8.25 7.81 -5.02
C ARG A 12 8.65 6.34 -5.07
N ARG A 13 9.76 5.97 -4.41
CA ARG A 13 10.19 4.57 -4.33
C ARG A 13 9.15 3.71 -3.61
N ILE A 14 8.73 4.13 -2.42
CA ILE A 14 7.72 3.41 -1.62
C ILE A 14 6.42 3.24 -2.40
N ALA A 15 5.95 4.29 -3.09
CA ALA A 15 4.73 4.23 -3.89
C ALA A 15 4.86 3.29 -5.10
N ALA A 16 6.04 3.23 -5.74
CA ALA A 16 6.28 2.30 -6.85
C ALA A 16 6.24 0.84 -6.37
N ASP A 17 6.96 0.54 -5.29
CA ASP A 17 7.04 -0.81 -4.70
C ASP A 17 5.63 -1.28 -4.24
N ALA A 18 4.90 -0.41 -3.55
CA ALA A 18 3.52 -0.68 -3.11
C ALA A 18 2.54 -0.82 -4.28
N GLY A 19 2.74 -0.04 -5.35
CA GLY A 19 1.93 -0.10 -6.57
C GLY A 19 2.11 -1.40 -7.34
N GLU A 20 3.32 -1.95 -7.39
CA GLU A 20 3.60 -3.27 -7.97
C GLU A 20 2.84 -4.37 -7.20
N MET A 21 2.93 -4.37 -5.87
CA MET A 21 2.17 -5.29 -5.02
C MET A 21 0.66 -5.16 -5.24
N ALA A 22 0.13 -3.93 -5.28
CA ALA A 22 -1.29 -3.69 -5.53
C ALA A 22 -1.73 -4.21 -6.92
N LEU A 23 -0.88 -4.08 -7.94
CA LEU A 23 -1.15 -4.59 -9.28
C LEU A 23 -1.18 -6.13 -9.31
N GLU A 24 -0.35 -6.80 -8.53
CA GLU A 24 -0.40 -8.27 -8.40
C GLU A 24 -1.70 -8.76 -7.77
N TYR A 25 -2.17 -8.08 -6.72
CA TYR A 25 -3.49 -8.35 -6.14
C TYR A 25 -4.61 -8.10 -7.16
N PHE A 26 -4.56 -6.97 -7.87
CA PHE A 26 -5.55 -6.64 -8.88
C PHE A 26 -5.63 -7.69 -9.99
N ARG A 27 -4.51 -8.25 -10.43
CA ARG A 27 -4.48 -9.33 -11.43
C ARG A 27 -5.14 -10.63 -10.94
N LYS A 28 -5.34 -10.78 -9.62
CA LYS A 28 -5.98 -11.93 -8.96
C LYS A 28 -7.22 -11.49 -8.17
N TRP A 29 -7.89 -10.43 -8.63
CA TRP A 29 -8.97 -9.78 -7.89
C TRP A 29 -10.12 -10.72 -7.52
N ASP A 30 -10.35 -11.75 -8.33
CA ASP A 30 -11.36 -12.80 -8.15
C ASP A 30 -11.11 -13.69 -6.93
N ARG A 31 -9.92 -13.59 -6.33
CA ARG A 31 -9.50 -14.38 -5.18
C ARG A 31 -9.31 -13.56 -3.90
N LEU A 32 -9.57 -12.25 -3.95
CA LEU A 32 -9.36 -11.38 -2.81
C LEU A 32 -10.32 -11.72 -1.68
N THR A 33 -9.76 -11.84 -0.48
CA THR A 33 -10.58 -11.83 0.74
C THR A 33 -11.08 -10.40 0.98
N ILE A 34 -12.40 -10.24 1.03
CA ILE A 34 -13.08 -8.97 1.34
C ILE A 34 -13.70 -9.06 2.72
N ASP A 35 -13.49 -8.03 3.53
CA ASP A 35 -14.02 -7.88 4.88
C ASP A 35 -14.83 -6.58 4.99
N VAL A 36 -15.73 -6.50 5.98
CA VAL A 36 -16.65 -5.39 6.20
C VAL A 36 -16.23 -4.66 7.48
N LYS A 37 -15.70 -3.45 7.34
CA LYS A 37 -15.31 -2.57 8.46
C LYS A 37 -16.52 -1.87 9.09
N GLY A 38 -17.59 -1.68 8.34
CA GLY A 38 -18.80 -0.96 8.77
C GLY A 38 -19.93 -1.10 7.75
N HIS A 39 -21.05 -0.43 8.00
CA HIS A 39 -22.15 -0.46 7.03
C HIS A 39 -21.69 0.16 5.71
N GLN A 40 -21.57 -0.68 4.66
CA GLN A 40 -21.04 -0.30 3.34
C GLN A 40 -19.57 0.16 3.32
N ASP A 41 -18.77 -0.22 4.33
CA ASP A 41 -17.32 0.03 4.35
C ASP A 41 -16.59 -1.31 4.17
N PHE A 42 -16.00 -1.49 2.99
CA PHE A 42 -15.32 -2.73 2.59
C PHE A 42 -13.82 -2.54 2.56
N VAL A 43 -13.09 -3.59 2.92
CA VAL A 43 -11.63 -3.64 2.82
C VAL A 43 -11.23 -5.00 2.29
N SER A 44 -10.29 -5.02 1.36
CA SER A 44 -9.68 -6.26 0.89
C SER A 44 -8.41 -6.58 1.66
N GLU A 45 -7.93 -7.82 1.56
CA GLU A 45 -6.57 -8.18 1.99
C GLU A 45 -5.51 -7.35 1.25
N ALA A 46 -5.77 -6.97 -0.01
CA ALA A 46 -4.86 -6.13 -0.79
C ALA A 46 -4.68 -4.76 -0.13
N ASP A 47 -5.78 -4.11 0.27
CA ASP A 47 -5.74 -2.80 0.95
C ASP A 47 -4.92 -2.88 2.24
N ARG A 48 -5.15 -3.93 3.05
CA ARG A 48 -4.44 -4.14 4.33
C ARG A 48 -2.95 -4.37 4.09
N ASN A 49 -2.60 -5.25 3.17
CA ASN A 49 -1.22 -5.64 2.94
C ASN A 49 -0.39 -4.52 2.31
N VAL A 50 -0.99 -3.75 1.39
CA VAL A 50 -0.36 -2.55 0.81
C VAL A 50 -0.16 -1.47 1.87
N GLU A 51 -1.15 -1.23 2.74
CA GLU A 51 -0.99 -0.28 3.86
C GLU A 51 0.14 -0.69 4.80
N LEU A 52 0.21 -1.97 5.18
CA LEU A 52 1.27 -2.51 6.04
C LEU A 52 2.66 -2.35 5.39
N ALA A 53 2.79 -2.64 4.10
CA ALA A 53 4.03 -2.48 3.36
C ALA A 53 4.49 -1.01 3.32
N VAL A 54 3.57 -0.08 3.04
CA VAL A 54 3.88 1.36 3.05
C VAL A 54 4.29 1.83 4.44
N ARG A 55 3.59 1.40 5.49
CA ARG A 55 3.93 1.76 6.88
C ARG A 55 5.31 1.24 7.29
N ALA A 56 5.63 -0.01 6.94
CA ALA A 56 6.94 -0.59 7.22
C ALA A 56 8.05 0.19 6.51
N ALA A 57 7.88 0.46 5.21
CA ALA A 57 8.88 1.18 4.43
C ALA A 57 9.09 2.63 4.90
N LEU A 58 8.04 3.28 5.43
CA LEU A 58 8.14 4.61 6.05
C LEU A 58 8.84 4.58 7.42
N ALA A 59 8.73 3.48 8.17
CA ALA A 59 9.39 3.33 9.47
C ALA A 59 10.91 3.07 9.33
N GLU A 60 11.34 2.53 8.19
CA GLU A 60 12.75 2.24 7.86
C GLU A 60 13.48 3.40 7.17
N ALA A 61 12.76 4.42 6.72
CA ALA A 61 13.30 5.56 5.95
C ALA A 61 13.74 6.74 6.83
#